data_AF-A0A0W0TKY3-F1
#
_entry.id   AF-A0A0W0TKY3-F1
#
_cell.length_a   1.000
_cell.length_b   1.000
_cell.length_c   1.000
_cell.angle_alpha   90.00
_cell.angle_beta   90.00
_cell.angle_gamma   90.00
#
_symmetry.space_group_name_H-M   'P 1'
#
loop_
_entity.id
_entity.type
_entity.pdbx_description
1 polymer ?
#
loop_
_entity_poly.entity_id
_entity_poly.type
_entity_poly.pdbx_seq_one_letter_code
_entity_poly.pdbx_strand_id
1 'polypeptide(L)' 'MKKFLLMAFWALTFPVAANDPPESAIVDQKYDQERCVKDLMNRCQEDCKAVNDPDCISRCQENAKNECLQAGE' A
#
# COMPACT_ATOMS: atom_id res chain seq x y z
N MET A 1 33.21 -22.39 -20.44
CA MET A 1 31.82 -22.06 -20.04
C MET A 1 31.34 -22.73 -18.76
N LYS A 2 31.86 -23.91 -18.36
CA LYS A 2 31.45 -24.60 -17.11
C LYS A 2 31.87 -23.89 -15.80
N LYS A 3 32.96 -23.11 -15.82
CA LYS A 3 33.49 -22.39 -14.65
C LYS A 3 32.66 -21.15 -14.26
N PHE A 4 32.06 -20.48 -15.24
CA PHE A 4 31.18 -19.31 -14.99
C PHE A 4 29.84 -19.72 -14.38
N LEU A 5 29.33 -20.90 -14.74
CA LEU A 5 28.11 -21.47 -14.14
C LEU A 5 28.28 -21.80 -12.65
N LEU A 6 29.48 -22.21 -12.22
CA LEU A 6 29.76 -22.53 -10.82
C LEU A 6 29.87 -21.28 -9.92
N MET A 7 30.32 -20.14 -10.46
CA MET A 7 30.38 -18.88 -9.70
C MET A 7 28.99 -18.25 -9.49
N ALA A 8 28.09 -18.35 -10.47
CA ALA A 8 26.72 -17.85 -10.33
C ALA A 8 25.94 -18.59 -9.23
N PHE A 9 26.24 -19.87 -9.02
CA PHE A 9 25.58 -20.70 -8.00
C PHE A 9 25.99 -20.33 -6.56
N TRP A 10 27.17 -19.74 -6.37
CA TRP A 10 27.64 -19.27 -5.06
C TRP A 10 27.04 -17.92 -4.61
N ALA A 11 26.46 -17.16 -5.53
CA ALA A 11 25.85 -15.87 -5.21
C ALA A 11 24.46 -15.99 -4.58
N LEU A 12 23.81 -17.15 -4.67
CA LEU A 12 22.44 -17.38 -4.18
C LEU A 12 22.37 -17.88 -2.73
N THR A 13 23.50 -18.14 -2.09
CA THR A 13 23.53 -18.71 -0.73
C THR A 13 23.62 -17.66 0.38
N PHE A 14 23.55 -16.37 0.04
CA PHE A 14 23.49 -15.33 1.07
C PHE A 14 22.06 -15.24 1.62
N PRO A 15 21.83 -15.56 2.91
CA PRO A 15 20.54 -15.32 3.52
C PRO A 15 20.32 -13.82 3.56
N VAL A 16 19.35 -13.32 2.79
CA VAL A 16 18.80 -11.99 3.01
C VAL A 16 18.10 -12.04 4.35
N ALA A 17 18.71 -11.44 5.37
CA ALA A 17 18.06 -11.23 6.65
C ALA A 17 16.93 -10.20 6.41
N ALA A 18 15.69 -10.67 6.45
CA ALA A 18 14.53 -9.79 6.56
C ALA A 18 14.55 -9.22 7.99
N ASN A 19 15.09 -8.02 8.13
CA ASN A 19 14.97 -7.27 9.37
C ASN A 19 13.52 -6.81 9.48
N ASP A 20 12.85 -7.14 10.59
CA ASP A 20 11.54 -6.59 10.87
C ASP A 20 11.60 -5.06 10.85
N PRO A 21 10.63 -4.37 10.21
CA PRO A 21 10.61 -2.93 10.19
C PRO A 21 10.51 -2.37 11.62
N PRO A 22 11.20 -1.25 11.93
CA PRO A 22 11.09 -0.63 13.24
C PRO A 22 9.64 -0.24 13.51
N GLU A 23 9.21 -0.33 14.78
CA GLU A 23 7.82 -0.02 15.18
C GLU A 23 7.38 1.38 14.73
N SER A 24 8.30 2.35 14.71
CA SER A 24 8.05 3.69 14.17
C SER A 24 7.60 3.68 12.71
N ALA A 25 8.20 2.83 11.87
CA ALA A 25 7.83 2.71 10.46
C ALA A 25 6.43 2.10 10.28
N ILE A 26 6.01 1.21 11.20
CA ILE A 26 4.66 0.62 11.19
C ILE A 26 3.61 1.67 11.60
N VAL A 27 3.96 2.53 12.56
CA VAL A 27 3.08 3.62 13.03
C VAL A 27 2.93 4.70 11.96
N ASP A 28 4.03 5.10 11.32
CA ASP A 28 4.02 6.10 10.24
C ASP A 28 3.14 5.61 9.08
N GLN A 29 3.28 4.34 8.67
CA GLN A 29 2.45 3.73 7.63
C GLN A 29 0.96 3.70 8.01
N LYS A 30 0.60 3.39 9.27
CA LYS A 30 -0.83 3.48 9.66
C LYS A 30 -1.38 4.89 9.54
N TYR A 31 -0.57 5.88 9.92
CA TYR A 31 -0.98 7.27 9.88
C TYR A 31 -1.11 7.79 8.45
N ASP A 32 -0.19 7.41 7.56
CA ASP A 32 -0.24 7.74 6.14
C ASP A 32 -1.45 7.08 5.47
N GLN A 33 -1.75 5.82 5.78
CA GLN A 33 -2.97 5.15 5.35
C GLN A 33 -4.25 5.86 5.79
N GLU A 34 -4.37 6.21 7.08
CA GLU A 34 -5.55 6.89 7.61
C GLU A 34 -5.75 8.27 6.97
N ARG A 35 -4.65 8.99 6.74
CA ARG A 35 -4.67 10.28 6.04
C ARG A 35 -5.12 10.12 4.60
N CYS A 36 -4.54 9.16 3.86
CA CYS A 36 -4.90 8.88 2.48
C CYS A 36 -6.39 8.58 2.34
N VAL A 37 -6.93 7.68 3.19
CA VAL A 37 -8.36 7.33 3.18
C VAL A 37 -9.22 8.56 3.44
N LYS A 38 -8.83 9.39 4.41
CA LYS A 38 -9.58 10.61 4.75
C LYS A 38 -9.61 11.62 3.60
N ASP A 39 -8.49 11.83 2.93
CA ASP A 39 -8.38 12.79 1.83
C ASP A 39 -9.21 12.36 0.62
N LEU A 40 -9.18 11.07 0.28
CA LEU A 40 -10.03 10.49 -0.77
C LEU A 40 -11.51 10.58 -0.41
N MET A 41 -11.86 10.27 0.83
CA MET A 41 -13.25 10.38 1.30
C MET A 41 -13.79 11.80 1.25
N ASN A 42 -12.98 12.81 1.58
CA ASN A 42 -13.39 14.20 1.50
C ASN A 42 -13.75 14.61 0.07
N ARG A 43 -12.89 14.26 -0.90
CA ARG A 43 -13.14 14.54 -2.33
C ARG A 43 -14.37 13.80 -2.82
N CYS A 44 -14.47 12.51 -2.52
CA CYS A 44 -15.62 11.74 -2.96
C CYS A 44 -16.93 12.21 -2.33
N GLN A 45 -16.95 12.64 -1.07
CA GLN A 45 -18.16 13.20 -0.46
C GLN A 45 -18.70 14.41 -1.21
N GLU A 46 -17.83 15.22 -1.81
CA GLU A 46 -18.24 16.34 -2.66
C GLU A 46 -18.85 15.84 -3.97
N ASP A 47 -18.20 14.87 -4.63
CA ASP A 47 -18.70 14.26 -5.86
C ASP A 47 -20.05 13.55 -5.64
N CYS A 48 -20.21 12.84 -4.51
CA CYS A 48 -21.44 12.15 -4.15
C CYS A 48 -22.62 13.08 -3.91
N LYS A 49 -22.41 14.36 -3.56
CA LYS A 49 -23.52 15.33 -3.45
C LYS A 49 -24.11 15.66 -4.82
N ALA A 50 -23.33 15.52 -5.88
CA ALA A 50 -23.76 15.82 -7.24
C ALA A 50 -24.49 14.63 -7.91
N VAL A 51 -24.39 13.42 -7.34
CA VAL A 51 -25.04 12.21 -7.86
C VAL A 51 -26.16 11.73 -6.94
N ASN A 52 -27.31 11.39 -7.52
CA ASN A 52 -28.43 10.81 -6.77
C ASN A 52 -28.23 9.30 -6.58
N ASP A 53 -27.14 8.93 -5.93
CA ASP A 53 -26.76 7.54 -5.68
C ASP A 53 -26.64 7.27 -4.16
N PRO A 54 -27.52 6.44 -3.59
CA PRO A 54 -27.55 6.18 -2.15
C PRO A 54 -26.33 5.43 -1.63
N ASP A 55 -25.63 4.71 -2.50
CA ASP A 55 -24.48 3.86 -2.14
C ASP A 55 -23.14 4.53 -2.46
N CYS A 56 -23.16 5.76 -2.97
CA CYS A 56 -21.97 6.49 -3.41
C CYS A 56 -20.90 6.58 -2.31
N ILE A 57 -21.31 6.94 -1.09
CA ILE A 57 -20.40 7.07 0.06
C ILE A 57 -19.78 5.72 0.44
N SER A 58 -20.57 4.64 0.45
CA SER A 58 -20.11 3.31 0.80
C SER A 58 -19.07 2.80 -0.21
N ARG A 59 -19.34 2.94 -1.51
CA ARG A 59 -18.38 2.54 -2.56
C ARG A 59 -17.10 3.38 -2.51
N CYS A 60 -17.20 4.66 -2.17
CA CYS A 60 -16.01 5.47 -2.00
C CYS A 60 -15.17 5.08 -0.80
N GLN A 61 -15.79 4.63 0.29
CA GLN A 61 -15.03 4.11 1.42
C GLN A 61 -14.27 2.83 1.05
N GLU A 62 -14.90 1.93 0.29
CA GLU A 62 -14.25 0.71 -0.20
C GLU A 62 -13.11 1.03 -1.18
N ASN A 63 -13.35 1.93 -2.13
CA ASN A 63 -12.34 2.35 -3.09
C ASN A 63 -11.15 3.04 -2.41
N ALA A 64 -11.41 3.99 -1.50
CA ALA A 64 -10.35 4.69 -0.79
C ALA A 64 -9.46 3.75 0.02
N LYS A 65 -10.05 2.77 0.73
CA LYS A 65 -9.28 1.74 1.45
C LYS A 65 -8.41 0.92 0.49
N ASN A 66 -8.98 0.50 -0.63
CA ASN A 66 -8.27 -0.33 -1.60
C ASN A 66 -7.16 0.45 -2.33
N GLU A 67 -7.38 1.71 -2.67
CA GLU A 67 -6.39 2.57 -3.33
C GLU A 67 -5.21 2.87 -2.40
N CYS A 68 -5.47 3.30 -1.16
CA CYS A 68 -4.40 3.60 -0.21
C CYS A 68 -3.58 2.35 0.12
N LEU A 69 -4.24 1.20 0.31
CA LEU A 69 -3.57 -0.08 0.53
C LEU A 69 -2.71 -0.51 -0.66
N GLN A 70 -3.15 -0.26 -1.90
CA GLN A 70 -2.36 -0.56 -3.11
C GLN A 70 -1.20 0.42 -3.32
N ALA A 71 -1.36 1.67 -2.90
CA ALA A 71 -0.31 2.69 -2.96
C ALA A 71 0.82 2.43 -1.94
N GLY A 72 0.56 1.62 -0.91
CA GLY A 72 1.50 1.35 0.16
C GLY A 72 1.59 2.47 1.21
N GLU A 73 0.62 3.39 1.16
CA GLU A 73 0.40 4.45 2.16
C GLU A 73 -0.13 3.83 3.46
#